data_AF-A0A7R9DS79-F1
#
_entry.id   AF-A0A7R9DS79-F1
#
_cell.length_a   1.000
_cell.length_b   1.000
_cell.length_c   1.000
_cell.angle_alpha   90.00
_cell.angle_beta   90.00
_cell.angle_gamma   90.00
#
_symmetry.space_group_name_H-M   'P 1'
#
loop_
_entity.id
_entity.type
_entity.pdbx_description
1 polymer ?
#
loop_
_entity_poly.entity_id
_entity_poly.type
_entity_poly.pdbx_seq_one_letter_code
_entity_poly.pdbx_strand_id
1 'polypeptide(L)'
;MCVTTSTIEDGTKEEDGWVTWLLEWIRSWFWGPTVSLHDCLAAFFSADELKGDNMYSCEKCNKLRNGVKYSKVLELPEVLCIHLKRFRHELMFSSKINNYVSFPLEELDMRPYLHK
;
A
#
# COMPACT_ATOMS: atom_id res chain seq x y z
N MET A 1 -8.77 0.30 0.07
CA MET A 1 -9.89 0.77 0.92
C MET A 1 -9.72 0.01 2.24
N CYS A 2 -9.39 0.57 3.40
CA CYS A 2 -9.20 1.94 3.89
C CYS A 2 -8.19 1.93 5.06
N VAL A 3 -7.33 2.97 5.11
CA VAL A 3 -6.92 3.81 6.26
C VAL A 3 -6.36 3.17 7.55
N THR A 4 -5.15 3.59 7.95
CA THR A 4 -4.87 4.37 9.19
C THR A 4 -3.37 4.65 9.33
N THR A 5 -2.96 5.91 9.16
CA THR A 5 -1.68 6.40 9.69
C THR A 5 -2.00 7.29 10.88
N SER A 6 -1.83 6.75 12.07
CA SER A 6 -1.77 7.53 13.31
C SER A 6 -0.40 8.19 13.37
N THR A 7 -0.32 9.48 13.11
CA THR A 7 0.84 10.30 13.49
C THR A 7 0.47 11.14 14.68
N ILE A 8 1.29 10.96 15.71
CA ILE A 8 1.32 11.59 17.02
C ILE A 8 1.45 13.12 16.88
N GLU A 9 0.75 13.83 17.77
CA GLU A 9 0.72 15.29 17.90
C GLU A 9 2.08 15.85 18.36
N ASP A 10 2.53 16.94 17.75
CA ASP A 10 3.41 17.92 18.40
C ASP A 10 3.21 19.33 17.82
N GLY A 11 2.63 20.20 18.66
CA GLY A 11 3.07 21.58 18.92
C GLY A 11 3.18 22.64 17.81
N THR A 12 2.25 23.60 17.87
CA THR A 12 2.41 25.08 17.64
C THR A 12 2.25 25.67 16.22
N LYS A 13 1.05 26.21 15.93
CA LYS A 13 0.72 27.65 15.67
C LYS A 13 -0.58 27.76 14.85
N GLU A 14 -1.52 28.52 15.38
CA GLU A 14 -2.87 28.75 14.87
C GLU A 14 -2.90 30.11 14.12
N GLU A 15 -3.09 30.08 12.80
CA GLU A 15 -3.71 31.12 11.95
C GLU A 15 -3.73 30.68 10.46
N ASP A 16 -4.32 29.52 10.16
CA ASP A 16 -4.63 29.12 8.78
C ASP A 16 -6.11 28.76 8.69
N GLY A 17 -6.87 29.69 8.11
CA GLY A 17 -8.33 29.74 8.20
C GLY A 17 -9.04 28.51 7.66
N TRP A 18 -10.28 28.30 8.12
CA TRP A 18 -11.19 27.25 7.63
C TRP A 18 -11.26 27.16 6.09
N VAL A 19 -10.96 28.26 5.38
CA VAL A 19 -10.87 28.31 3.92
C VAL A 19 -9.69 27.49 3.39
N THR A 20 -8.50 27.51 4.01
CA THR A 20 -7.35 26.69 3.56
C THR A 20 -7.62 25.22 3.83
N TRP A 21 -8.12 24.87 5.01
CA TRP A 21 -8.56 23.49 5.34
C TRP A 21 -9.65 22.99 4.40
N LEU A 22 -10.68 23.80 4.14
CA LEU A 22 -11.79 23.44 3.25
C LEU A 22 -11.34 23.39 1.80
N LEU A 23 -10.41 24.26 1.37
CA LEU A 23 -9.80 24.21 0.05
C LEU A 23 -8.88 23.00 -0.11
N GLU A 24 -8.13 22.58 0.91
CA GLU A 24 -7.37 21.32 0.88
C GLU A 24 -8.30 20.11 0.81
N TRP A 25 -9.42 20.15 1.53
CA TRP A 25 -10.45 19.12 1.48
C TRP A 25 -11.15 19.05 0.11
N ILE A 26 -11.55 20.19 -0.45
CA ILE A 26 -12.12 20.32 -1.80
C ILE A 26 -11.07 19.93 -2.85
N ARG A 27 -9.81 20.32 -2.69
CA ARG A 27 -8.71 19.96 -3.61
C ARG A 27 -8.43 18.46 -3.57
N SER A 28 -8.46 17.82 -2.41
CA SER A 28 -8.36 16.36 -2.27
C SER A 28 -9.55 15.65 -2.94
N TRP A 29 -10.75 16.22 -2.81
CA TRP A 29 -11.97 15.75 -3.49
C TRP A 29 -11.88 15.85 -5.02
N PHE A 30 -11.30 16.94 -5.54
CA PHE A 30 -11.21 17.19 -6.98
C PHE A 30 -10.00 16.54 -7.66
N TRP A 31 -8.88 16.33 -6.95
CA TRP A 31 -7.64 15.83 -7.57
C TRP A 31 -7.25 14.40 -7.18
N GLY A 32 -7.87 13.80 -6.16
CA GLY A 32 -7.54 12.45 -5.71
C GLY A 32 -6.10 12.32 -5.19
N PRO A 33 -5.80 11.30 -4.37
CA PRO A 33 -4.45 11.12 -3.86
C PRO A 33 -3.50 10.71 -5.00
N THR A 34 -2.38 11.41 -5.13
CA THR A 34 -1.27 10.97 -5.97
C THR A 34 -0.65 9.73 -5.35
N VAL A 35 -0.62 8.61 -6.08
CA VAL A 35 -0.02 7.35 -5.62
C VAL A 35 1.38 7.22 -6.21
N SER A 36 2.37 6.87 -5.39
CA SER A 36 3.73 6.59 -5.83
C SER A 36 4.04 5.09 -5.89
N LEU A 37 5.11 4.71 -6.59
CA LEU A 37 5.63 3.34 -6.59
C LEU A 37 6.06 2.90 -5.18
N HIS A 38 6.59 3.83 -4.38
CA HIS A 38 6.96 3.56 -2.98
C HIS A 38 5.74 3.15 -2.15
N ASP A 39 4.59 3.81 -2.35
CA ASP A 39 3.34 3.44 -1.67
C ASP A 39 2.90 2.03 -2.08
N CYS A 40 3.06 1.69 -3.37
CA CYS A 40 2.73 0.36 -3.88
C CYS A 40 3.65 -0.73 -3.28
N LEU A 41 4.95 -0.47 -3.20
CA LEU A 41 5.92 -1.38 -2.59
C LEU A 41 5.68 -1.53 -1.09
N ALA A 42 5.45 -0.42 -0.38
CA ALA A 42 5.11 -0.44 1.04
C ALA A 42 3.85 -1.28 1.32
N ALA A 43 2.81 -1.11 0.51
CA ALA A 43 1.60 -1.92 0.61
C ALA A 43 1.88 -3.41 0.32
N PHE A 44 2.66 -3.72 -0.71
CA PHE A 44 3.00 -5.10 -1.08
C PHE A 44 3.80 -5.85 0.00
N PHE A 45 4.74 -5.17 0.65
CA PHE A 45 5.61 -5.75 1.68
C PHE A 45 5.07 -5.59 3.11
N SER A 46 3.89 -4.97 3.27
CA SER A 46 3.20 -4.88 4.55
C SER A 46 2.76 -6.26 5.07
N ALA A 47 2.48 -6.34 6.38
CA ALA A 47 1.95 -7.54 6.99
C ALA A 47 0.55 -7.84 6.44
N ASP A 48 0.36 -9.03 5.90
CA ASP A 48 -0.92 -9.47 5.34
C ASP A 48 -1.62 -10.42 6.33
N GLU A 49 -2.83 -10.06 6.76
CA GLU A 49 -3.61 -10.85 7.71
C GLU A 49 -4.38 -11.96 6.99
N LEU A 50 -4.01 -13.21 7.25
CA LEU A 50 -4.67 -14.40 6.72
C LEU A 50 -5.82 -14.80 7.64
N LYS A 51 -7.05 -14.40 7.31
CA LYS A 51 -8.29 -14.67 8.07
C LYS A 51 -9.44 -15.07 7.14
N GLY A 52 -10.48 -15.68 7.70
CA GLY A 52 -11.68 -16.10 6.96
C GLY A 52 -11.34 -17.08 5.84
N ASP A 53 -11.75 -16.76 4.61
CA ASP A 53 -11.49 -17.60 3.44
C ASP A 53 -10.00 -17.70 3.05
N ASN A 54 -9.15 -16.79 3.57
CA ASN A 54 -7.71 -16.75 3.28
C ASN A 54 -6.83 -17.37 4.40
N MET A 55 -7.41 -18.13 5.34
CA MET A 55 -6.64 -18.78 6.42
C MET A 55 -5.54 -19.70 5.89
N TYR A 56 -4.42 -19.78 6.60
CA TYR A 56 -3.33 -20.68 6.24
C TYR A 56 -3.56 -22.09 6.80
N SER A 57 -3.12 -23.12 6.07
CA SER A 57 -3.13 -24.50 6.55
C SER A 57 -1.90 -24.77 7.42
N CYS A 58 -2.12 -25.08 8.69
CA CYS A 58 -1.04 -25.38 9.62
C CYS A 58 -0.74 -26.89 9.63
N GLU A 59 0.42 -27.29 9.11
CA GLU A 59 0.84 -28.70 9.05
C GLU A 59 0.96 -29.36 10.44
N LYS A 60 1.37 -28.61 11.46
CA LYS A 60 1.46 -29.12 12.84
C LYS A 60 0.09 -29.39 13.47
N CYS A 61 -0.92 -28.61 13.11
CA CYS A 61 -2.27 -28.71 13.66
C CYS A 61 -3.24 -29.47 12.76
N ASN A 62 -2.87 -29.74 11.50
CA ASN A 62 -3.71 -30.28 10.43
C ASN A 62 -5.06 -29.54 10.28
N LYS A 63 -5.04 -28.20 10.36
CA LYS A 63 -6.25 -27.35 10.18
C LYS A 63 -5.92 -25.92 9.75
N LEU A 64 -6.94 -25.24 9.22
CA LEU A 64 -6.90 -23.82 8.88
C LEU A 64 -6.80 -22.95 10.13
N ARG A 65 -5.94 -21.93 10.07
CA ARG A 65 -5.67 -20.99 11.17
C ARG A 65 -5.52 -19.57 10.64
N ASN A 66 -5.85 -18.62 11.51
CA ASN A 66 -5.48 -17.23 11.30
C ASN A 66 -3.96 -17.09 11.34
N GLY A 67 -3.40 -16.31 10.45
CA GLY A 67 -1.96 -16.05 10.39
C GLY A 67 -1.64 -14.62 9.98
N VAL A 68 -0.37 -14.27 10.10
CA VAL A 68 0.18 -13.03 9.55
C VAL A 68 1.31 -13.42 8.62
N LYS A 69 1.21 -13.00 7.36
CA LYS A 69 2.21 -13.25 6.32
C LYS A 69 3.06 -12.00 6.13
N TYR A 70 4.37 -12.20 6.09
CA TYR A 70 5.33 -11.17 5.70
C TYR A 70 5.99 -11.59 4.40
N SER A 71 6.13 -10.65 3.47
CA SER A 71 6.88 -10.85 2.23
C SER A 71 8.15 -10.00 2.29
N LYS A 72 9.27 -10.54 1.79
CA LYS A 72 10.54 -9.81 1.64
C LYS A 72 11.28 -10.32 0.42
N VAL A 73 12.14 -9.46 -0.14
CA VAL A 73 13.06 -9.83 -1.21
C VAL A 73 14.28 -10.48 -0.57
N LEU A 74 14.67 -11.68 -1.01
CA LEU A 74 15.87 -12.35 -0.52
C LEU A 74 17.14 -11.75 -1.14
N GLU A 75 17.12 -11.60 -2.46
CA GLU A 75 18.22 -11.06 -3.26
C GLU A 75 17.63 -10.28 -4.44
N LEU A 76 18.28 -9.19 -4.84
CA LEU A 76 17.84 -8.38 -5.97
C LEU A 76 18.46 -8.92 -7.27
N PRO A 77 17.66 -9.14 -8.32
CA PRO A 77 18.19 -9.49 -9.63
C PRO A 77 18.86 -8.28 -10.29
N GLU A 78 19.74 -8.54 -11.27
CA GLU A 78 20.33 -7.49 -12.12
C GLU A 78 19.26 -6.68 -12.87
N VAL A 79 18.17 -7.34 -13.28
CA VAL A 79 17.02 -6.71 -13.92
C VAL A 79 15.76 -6.97 -13.10
N LEU A 80 15.22 -5.92 -12.47
CA LEU A 80 14.00 -5.98 -11.67
C LEU A 80 12.76 -5.60 -12.50
N CYS A 81 11.87 -6.57 -12.73
CA CYS A 81 10.59 -6.33 -13.39
C CYS A 81 9.49 -6.02 -12.37
N ILE A 82 8.91 -4.81 -12.45
CA ILE A 82 7.82 -4.38 -11.57
C ILE A 82 6.50 -4.36 -12.34
N HIS A 83 5.54 -5.20 -11.93
CA HIS A 83 4.20 -5.23 -12.50
C HIS A 83 3.19 -4.57 -11.56
N LEU A 84 2.54 -3.50 -12.02
CA LEU A 84 1.42 -2.88 -11.33
C LEU A 84 0.14 -3.68 -11.55
N LYS A 85 -0.39 -4.33 -10.49
CA LYS A 85 -1.65 -5.11 -10.54
C LYS A 85 -2.87 -4.19 -10.68
N ARG A 86 -3.13 -3.73 -11.91
CA ARG A 86 -4.19 -2.77 -12.24
C ARG A 86 -5.55 -3.41 -12.52
N PHE A 87 -5.65 -4.72 -12.61
CA PHE A 87 -6.90 -5.40 -12.90
C PHE A 87 -7.49 -6.01 -11.63
N ARG A 88 -8.76 -5.69 -11.38
CA ARG A 88 -9.57 -6.34 -10.36
C ARG A 88 -10.63 -7.16 -11.06
N HIS A 89 -10.73 -8.41 -10.66
CA HIS A 89 -11.75 -9.34 -11.14
C HIS A 89 -12.67 -9.65 -9.98
N GLU A 90 -13.92 -9.25 -10.10
CA GLU A 90 -15.00 -9.58 -9.20
C GLU A 90 -15.96 -10.54 -9.91
N LEU A 91 -16.86 -11.20 -9.17
CA LEU A 91 -17.66 -12.31 -9.69
C LEU A 91 -18.40 -11.98 -11.00
N MET A 92 -18.85 -10.73 -11.15
CA MET A 92 -19.69 -10.29 -12.26
C MET A 92 -19.01 -9.26 -13.19
N PHE A 93 -17.89 -8.66 -12.79
CA PHE A 93 -17.24 -7.61 -13.56
C PHE A 93 -15.73 -7.57 -13.33
N SER A 94 -15.03 -7.09 -14.34
CA SER A 94 -13.60 -6.80 -14.25
C SER A 94 -13.40 -5.30 -14.45
N SER A 95 -12.56 -4.67 -13.63
CA SER A 95 -12.27 -3.25 -13.72
C SER A 95 -10.76 -3.00 -13.81
N LYS A 96 -10.39 -1.95 -14.56
CA LYS A 96 -9.02 -1.46 -14.68
C LYS A 96 -8.83 -0.23 -13.81
N ILE A 97 -7.82 -0.25 -12.95
CA ILE A 97 -7.38 0.88 -12.14
C ILE A 97 -6.54 1.81 -13.03
N ASN A 98 -7.14 2.96 -13.37
CA ASN A 98 -6.52 3.96 -14.24
C ASN A 98 -5.74 5.04 -13.48
N ASN A 99 -5.62 4.95 -12.15
CA ASN A 99 -4.89 5.92 -11.35
C ASN A 99 -3.44 6.05 -11.83
N TYR A 100 -2.98 7.30 -11.93
CA TYR A 100 -1.58 7.59 -12.19
C TYR A 100 -0.72 7.08 -11.03
N VAL A 101 0.41 6.48 -11.36
CA VAL A 101 1.41 6.06 -10.37
C VAL A 101 2.72 6.74 -10.73
N SER A 102 3.21 7.60 -9.86
CA SER A 102 4.53 8.21 -10.03
C SER A 102 5.62 7.21 -9.66
N PHE A 103 6.68 7.14 -10.45
CA PHE A 103 7.83 6.28 -10.18
C PHE A 103 9.13 7.02 -10.49
N PRO A 104 10.20 6.76 -9.73
CA PRO A 104 11.51 7.33 -10.03
C PRO A 104 12.08 6.71 -11.31
N LEU A 105 12.75 7.52 -12.13
CA LEU A 105 13.48 7.05 -13.31
C LEU A 105 14.88 6.55 -12.97
N GLU A 106 15.46 7.07 -11.89
CA GLU A 106 16.79 6.75 -11.38
C GLU A 106 16.69 6.44 -9.88
N GLU A 107 17.60 5.61 -9.37
CA GLU A 107 17.77 5.35 -7.92
C GLU A 107 16.52 4.86 -7.17
N LEU A 108 15.94 3.73 -7.58
CA LEU A 108 14.91 3.06 -6.77
C LEU A 108 15.53 2.33 -5.57
N ASP A 109 15.29 2.82 -4.35
CA ASP A 109 15.79 2.19 -3.13
C ASP A 109 14.94 0.99 -2.68
N MET A 110 15.47 -0.21 -2.88
CA MET A 110 14.84 -1.47 -2.47
C MET A 110 15.32 -1.98 -1.11
N ARG A 111 16.30 -1.34 -0.47
CA ARG A 111 16.90 -1.80 0.81
C ARG A 111 15.87 -2.05 1.92
N PRO A 112 14.81 -1.24 2.10
CA PRO A 112 13.81 -1.49 3.15
C PRO A 112 13.07 -2.83 3.02
N TYR A 113 12.99 -3.37 1.80
CA TYR A 113 12.21 -4.55 1.47
C TYR A 113 13.04 -5.84 1.41
N LEU A 114 14.37 -5.73 1.57
CA LEU A 114 15.25 -6.88 1.63
C LEU A 114 15.15 -7.62 2.97
N HIS A 115 15.36 -8.94 2.91
CA HIS A 115 15.61 -9.78 4.06
C HIS A 115 16.95 -9.39 4.68
N LYS A 116 17.03 -9.43 6.02
CA LYS A 116 18.26 -9.15 6.76
C LYS A 116 18.98 -10.46 7.07
#